data_AF-A0A497TZE5-F1
#
_entry.id   AF-A0A497TZE5-F1
#
_cell.length_a   1.000
_cell.length_b   1.000
_cell.length_c   1.000
_cell.angle_alpha   90.00
_cell.angle_beta   90.00
_cell.angle_gamma   90.00
#
_symmetry.space_group_name_H-M   'P 1'
#
loop_
_entity.id
_entity.type
_entity.pdbx_description
1 polymer ?
#
loop_
_entity_poly.entity_id
_entity_poly.type
_entity_poly.pdbx_seq_one_letter_code
_entity_poly.pdbx_strand_id
1 'polypeptide(L)'
;MGKTDGFYERELRIPGKASFVLFSGGKKRDQLAAASEEGLNDSHKIQRSVLRPALFSLLEGGPQQQSKGKKHRREIEGWVEQSARDFTEAWTHDYFDWLWRTLEHEDEEQARIEWLTTLKEKALAVLENAITRLPKRQSRRYRAQVKARGLFFGSLYKQFPEFKEQRYAKQPA
;
A
#
# COMPACT_ATOMS: atom_id res chain seq x y z
N MET A 1 27.66 -3.54 -21.72
CA MET A 1 28.06 -3.42 -20.31
C MET A 1 26.91 -3.92 -19.44
N GLY A 2 27.07 -5.06 -18.77
CA GLY A 2 26.03 -5.61 -17.90
C GLY A 2 25.98 -4.86 -16.57
N LYS A 3 24.87 -4.20 -16.27
CA LYS A 3 24.58 -3.68 -14.94
C LYS A 3 23.97 -4.82 -14.13
N THR A 4 24.68 -5.32 -13.13
CA THR A 4 24.04 -6.08 -12.05
C THR A 4 23.35 -5.07 -11.14
N ASP A 5 22.06 -5.27 -10.85
CA ASP A 5 21.22 -4.35 -10.04
C ASP A 5 21.65 -4.20 -8.57
N GLY A 6 22.77 -4.81 -8.18
CA GLY A 6 23.37 -4.77 -6.85
C GLY A 6 23.25 -6.09 -6.10
N PHE A 7 24.02 -6.23 -5.03
CA PHE A 7 23.86 -7.32 -4.05
C PHE A 7 22.91 -6.83 -2.96
N TYR A 8 21.86 -7.61 -2.69
CA TYR A 8 20.89 -7.33 -1.63
C TYR A 8 20.89 -8.51 -0.65
N GLU A 9 21.13 -8.22 0.62
CA GLU A 9 21.08 -9.18 1.70
C GLU A 9 20.05 -8.72 2.74
N ARG A 10 19.28 -9.67 3.28
CA ARG A 10 18.32 -9.41 4.34
C ARG A 10 18.20 -10.62 5.26
N GLU A 11 18.37 -10.37 6.55
CA GLU A 11 18.12 -11.38 7.58
C GLU A 11 16.65 -11.30 8.03
N LEU A 12 16.00 -12.46 8.10
CA LEU A 12 14.60 -12.59 8.50
C LEU A 12 14.50 -13.56 9.66
N ARG A 13 13.91 -13.10 10.78
CA ARG A 13 13.64 -13.96 11.92
C ARG A 13 12.39 -14.81 11.64
N ILE A 14 12.57 -16.12 11.66
CA ILE A 14 11.46 -17.09 11.53
C ILE A 14 11.12 -17.63 12.92
N PRO A 15 9.89 -17.42 13.43
CA PRO A 15 9.44 -18.02 14.68
C PRO A 15 9.46 -19.55 14.62
N GLY A 16 9.71 -20.23 15.75
CA GLY A 16 9.83 -21.69 15.79
C GLY A 16 8.61 -22.43 15.21
N LYS A 17 7.39 -21.92 15.47
CA LYS A 17 6.14 -22.45 14.91
C LYS A 17 6.07 -22.30 13.38
N ALA A 18 6.47 -21.14 12.86
CA ALA A 18 6.53 -20.90 11.41
C ALA A 18 7.60 -21.78 10.75
N SER A 19 8.77 -21.91 11.37
CA SER A 19 9.84 -22.81 10.91
C SER A 19 9.34 -24.24 10.80
N PHE A 20 8.65 -24.75 11.83
CA PHE A 20 8.10 -26.10 11.79
C PHE A 20 7.13 -26.27 10.62
N VAL A 21 6.15 -25.37 10.45
CA VAL A 21 5.17 -25.44 9.36
C VAL A 21 5.81 -25.35 7.97
N LEU A 22 6.81 -24.48 7.78
CA LEU A 22 7.52 -24.32 6.52
C LEU A 22 8.24 -25.60 6.09
N PHE A 23 8.88 -26.30 7.04
CA PHE A 23 9.71 -27.48 6.76
C PHE A 23 8.98 -28.82 6.95
N SER A 24 7.83 -28.86 7.62
CA SER A 24 7.04 -30.09 7.81
C SER A 24 6.09 -30.41 6.65
N GLY A 25 5.74 -29.41 5.83
CA GLY A 25 4.77 -29.56 4.75
C GLY A 25 3.31 -29.72 5.23
N GLY A 26 2.42 -30.03 4.28
CA GLY A 26 1.00 -30.29 4.51
C GLY A 26 0.10 -29.05 4.47
N LYS A 27 -1.18 -29.23 4.83
CA LYS A 27 -2.25 -28.22 4.68
C LYS A 27 -1.90 -26.86 5.26
N LYS A 28 -1.24 -26.81 6.42
CA LYS A 28 -0.84 -25.53 7.06
C LYS A 28 0.22 -24.77 6.26
N ARG A 29 1.11 -25.47 5.54
CA ARG A 29 2.07 -24.82 4.64
C ARG A 29 1.35 -24.22 3.44
N ASP A 30 0.37 -24.93 2.89
CA ASP A 30 -0.37 -24.46 1.72
C ASP A 30 -1.27 -23.26 2.09
N GLN A 31 -1.88 -23.25 3.27
CA GLN A 31 -2.58 -22.08 3.83
C GLN A 31 -1.65 -20.88 4.00
N LEU A 32 -0.45 -21.11 4.56
CA LEU A 32 0.55 -20.05 4.71
C LEU A 32 1.02 -19.49 3.36
N ALA A 33 1.17 -20.36 2.35
CA ALA A 33 1.52 -19.95 1.00
C ALA A 33 0.41 -19.12 0.34
N ALA A 34 -0.86 -19.53 0.51
CA ALA A 34 -2.01 -18.77 0.02
C ALA A 34 -2.10 -17.39 0.68
N ALA A 35 -1.96 -17.32 2.01
CA ALA A 35 -1.94 -16.05 2.74
C ALA A 35 -0.76 -15.17 2.31
N SER A 36 0.41 -15.76 2.08
CA SER A 36 1.58 -15.04 1.57
C SER A 36 1.30 -14.39 0.21
N GLU A 37 0.76 -15.15 -0.73
CA GLU A 37 0.43 -14.69 -2.08
C GLU A 37 -0.65 -13.60 -2.05
N GLU A 38 -1.72 -13.83 -1.27
CA GLU A 38 -2.81 -12.87 -1.12
C GLU A 38 -2.33 -11.55 -0.52
N GLY A 39 -1.54 -11.61 0.56
CA GLY A 39 -1.02 -10.42 1.22
C GLY A 39 -0.12 -9.57 0.29
N LEU A 40 0.71 -10.21 -0.54
CA LEU A 40 1.52 -9.50 -1.53
C LEU A 40 0.64 -8.89 -2.63
N ASN A 41 -0.34 -9.65 -3.13
CA ASN A 41 -1.27 -9.17 -4.15
C ASN A 41 -2.08 -7.96 -3.66
N ASP A 42 -2.56 -7.99 -2.42
CA ASP A 42 -3.28 -6.87 -1.79
C ASP A 42 -2.38 -5.62 -1.70
N SER A 43 -1.11 -5.78 -1.30
CA SER A 43 -0.14 -4.67 -1.22
C SER A 43 0.11 -4.04 -2.60
N HIS A 44 0.34 -4.85 -3.63
CA HIS A 44 0.54 -4.39 -5.01
C HIS A 44 -0.71 -3.74 -5.57
N LYS A 45 -1.90 -4.27 -5.26
CA LYS A 45 -3.18 -3.74 -5.70
C LYS A 45 -3.46 -2.37 -5.07
N ILE A 46 -3.18 -2.18 -3.77
CA ILE A 46 -3.28 -0.87 -3.11
C ILE A 46 -2.30 0.12 -3.76
N GLN A 47 -1.04 -0.27 -3.94
CA GLN A 47 -0.04 0.60 -4.55
C GLN A 47 -0.46 1.05 -5.96
N ARG A 48 -0.83 0.09 -6.82
CA ARG A 48 -1.15 0.32 -8.24
C ARG A 48 -2.46 1.05 -8.46
N SER A 49 -3.52 0.61 -7.77
CA SER A 49 -4.90 1.00 -8.10
C SER A 49 -5.47 2.07 -7.16
N VAL A 50 -4.82 2.34 -6.03
CA VAL A 50 -5.30 3.29 -5.03
C VAL A 50 -4.30 4.43 -4.83
N LEU A 51 -3.07 4.12 -4.42
CA LEU A 51 -2.08 5.11 -4.05
C LEU A 51 -1.53 5.88 -5.26
N ARG A 52 -1.03 5.18 -6.29
CA ARG A 52 -0.47 5.83 -7.49
C ARG A 52 -1.47 6.80 -8.15
N PRO A 53 -2.74 6.44 -8.43
CA PRO A 53 -3.70 7.38 -9.01
C PRO A 53 -3.96 8.60 -8.14
N ALA A 54 -4.05 8.43 -6.81
CA ALA A 54 -4.23 9.55 -5.88
C ALA A 54 -3.04 10.53 -5.91
N LEU A 55 -1.81 10.01 -5.96
CA LEU A 55 -0.58 10.79 -6.07
C LEU A 55 -0.49 11.54 -7.42
N PHE A 56 -0.85 10.90 -8.53
CA PHE A 56 -0.93 11.57 -9.83
C PHE A 56 -1.96 12.71 -9.82
N SER A 57 -3.16 12.45 -9.30
CA SER A 57 -4.24 13.44 -9.20
C SER A 57 -3.84 14.67 -8.36
N LEU A 58 -3.05 14.45 -7.31
CA LEU A 58 -2.51 15.52 -6.45
C LEU A 58 -1.58 16.47 -7.22
N LEU A 59 -0.71 15.93 -8.08
CA LEU A 59 0.27 16.72 -8.84
C LEU A 59 -0.33 17.31 -10.13
N GLU A 60 -1.24 16.59 -10.78
CA GLU A 60 -1.95 17.08 -11.97
C GLU A 60 -2.87 18.26 -11.63
N GLY A 61 -3.48 18.30 -10.44
CA GLY A 61 -4.33 19.43 -10.01
C GLY A 61 -3.59 20.75 -9.69
N GLY A 62 -2.26 20.80 -9.82
CA GLY A 62 -1.41 21.95 -9.50
C GLY A 62 -1.33 23.02 -10.61
N PRO A 63 -0.81 24.22 -10.30
CA PRO A 63 -0.77 25.39 -11.21
C PRO A 63 0.08 25.24 -12.48
N GLN A 64 0.60 24.04 -12.78
CA GLN A 64 1.64 23.82 -13.79
C GLN A 64 1.13 23.06 -15.03
N GLN A 65 -0.19 22.96 -15.20
CA GLN A 65 -0.80 22.12 -16.22
C GLN A 65 -0.97 22.76 -17.61
N GLN A 66 -0.58 24.02 -17.79
CA GLN A 66 -0.61 24.67 -19.09
C GLN A 66 0.83 24.92 -19.55
N SER A 67 1.32 24.08 -20.48
CA SER A 67 2.56 24.20 -21.28
C SER A 67 3.91 23.65 -20.76
N LYS A 68 3.97 22.52 -20.05
CA LYS A 68 5.30 21.94 -19.70
C LYS A 68 5.49 20.52 -20.23
N GLY A 69 6.39 20.38 -21.20
CA GLY A 69 6.67 19.17 -21.99
C GLY A 69 7.25 17.97 -21.20
N LYS A 70 7.84 17.01 -21.92
CA LYS A 70 8.28 15.67 -21.41
C LYS A 70 9.05 15.69 -20.06
N LYS A 71 9.76 16.76 -19.72
CA LYS A 71 10.53 16.90 -18.47
C LYS A 71 9.63 16.96 -17.22
N HIS A 72 8.52 17.68 -17.26
CA HIS A 72 7.59 17.80 -16.13
C HIS A 72 6.91 16.47 -15.80
N ARG A 73 6.55 15.69 -16.83
CA ARG A 73 5.99 14.36 -16.66
C ARG A 73 6.97 13.40 -15.97
N ARG A 74 8.26 13.44 -16.33
CA ARG A 74 9.31 12.63 -15.68
C ARG A 74 9.50 13.00 -14.21
N GLU A 75 9.42 14.28 -13.87
CA GLU A 75 9.51 14.74 -12.46
C GLU A 75 8.32 14.24 -11.63
N ILE A 76 7.10 14.30 -12.18
CA ILE A 76 5.89 13.73 -11.56
C ILE A 76 6.06 12.21 -11.37
N GLU A 77 6.43 11.49 -12.43
CA GLU A 77 6.63 10.04 -12.39
C GLU A 77 7.68 9.63 -11.34
N GLY A 78 8.82 10.35 -11.28
CA GLY A 78 9.86 10.09 -10.27
C GLY A 78 9.38 10.32 -8.84
N TRP A 79 8.58 11.35 -8.60
CA TRP A 79 8.02 11.61 -7.27
C TRP A 79 6.95 10.60 -6.84
N VAL A 80 6.09 10.19 -7.78
CA VAL A 80 5.11 9.11 -7.55
C VAL A 80 5.83 7.80 -7.26
N GLU A 81 6.89 7.48 -8.01
CA GLU A 81 7.69 6.28 -7.81
C GLU A 81 8.39 6.29 -6.45
N GLN A 82 8.96 7.43 -6.03
CA GLN A 82 9.54 7.55 -4.69
C GLN A 82 8.49 7.33 -3.60
N SER A 83 7.32 7.97 -3.71
CA SER A 83 6.24 7.77 -2.73
C SER A 83 5.72 6.32 -2.73
N ALA A 84 5.69 5.67 -3.88
CA ALA A 84 5.32 4.26 -3.99
C ALA A 84 6.36 3.34 -3.33
N ARG A 85 7.66 3.70 -3.37
CA ARG A 85 8.73 3.00 -2.63
C ARG A 85 8.61 3.21 -1.12
N ASP A 86 8.35 4.45 -0.68
CA ASP A 86 8.12 4.75 0.75
C ASP A 86 6.98 3.86 1.30
N PHE A 87 5.92 3.64 0.50
CA PHE A 87 4.85 2.69 0.85
C PHE A 87 5.34 1.24 0.92
N THR A 88 6.09 0.78 -0.09
CA THR A 88 6.64 -0.57 -0.13
C THR A 88 7.51 -0.87 1.08
N GLU A 89 8.45 0.02 1.39
CA GLU A 89 9.29 -0.11 2.58
C GLU A 89 8.45 -0.18 3.85
N ALA A 90 7.47 0.72 4.00
CA ALA A 90 6.62 0.79 5.18
C ALA A 90 5.87 -0.52 5.47
N TRP A 91 5.28 -1.18 4.46
CA TRP A 91 4.54 -2.42 4.69
C TRP A 91 5.45 -3.65 4.73
N THR A 92 6.60 -3.63 4.07
CA THR A 92 7.54 -4.77 4.08
C THR A 92 8.05 -5.06 5.49
N HIS A 93 8.17 -4.05 6.35
CA HIS A 93 8.54 -4.22 7.76
C HIS A 93 7.55 -5.05 8.56
N ASP A 94 6.26 -4.99 8.21
CA ASP A 94 5.18 -5.64 8.98
C ASP A 94 4.74 -6.96 8.34
N TYR A 95 5.15 -7.21 7.09
CA TYR A 95 4.67 -8.32 6.27
C TYR A 95 4.91 -9.68 6.90
N PHE A 96 6.14 -9.97 7.32
CA PHE A 96 6.46 -11.28 7.89
C PHE A 96 5.83 -11.47 9.27
N ASP A 97 5.79 -10.43 10.10
CA ASP A 97 5.13 -10.50 11.40
C ASP A 97 3.63 -10.78 11.25
N TRP A 98 2.95 -10.14 10.30
CA TRP A 98 1.58 -10.47 9.94
C TRP A 98 1.45 -11.91 9.41
N LEU A 99 2.30 -12.30 8.46
CA LEU A 99 2.27 -13.63 7.84
C LEU A 99 2.41 -14.73 8.89
N TRP A 100 3.28 -14.56 9.88
CA TRP A 100 3.43 -15.54 10.95
C TRP A 100 2.21 -15.61 11.88
N ARG A 101 1.54 -14.48 12.12
CA ARG A 101 0.32 -14.45 12.93
C ARG A 101 -0.86 -15.16 12.26
N THR A 102 -0.89 -15.27 10.93
CA THR A 102 -1.91 -16.08 10.23
C THR A 102 -1.94 -17.54 10.70
N LEU A 103 -0.81 -18.08 11.19
CA LEU A 103 -0.75 -19.43 11.78
C LEU A 103 -1.41 -19.55 13.16
N GLU A 104 -1.74 -18.43 13.78
CA GLU A 104 -2.44 -18.32 15.08
C GLU A 104 -3.93 -18.06 14.91
N HIS A 105 -4.35 -17.51 13.77
CA HIS A 105 -5.76 -17.29 13.48
C HIS A 105 -6.43 -18.59 13.00
N GLU A 106 -7.61 -18.87 13.56
CA GLU A 106 -8.51 -19.88 13.00
C GLU A 106 -9.30 -19.31 11.80
N ASP A 107 -9.44 -18.00 11.74
CA ASP A 107 -10.18 -17.25 10.73
C ASP A 107 -9.21 -16.51 9.78
N GLU A 108 -9.07 -17.05 8.57
CA GLU A 108 -8.23 -16.50 7.50
C GLU A 108 -8.72 -15.13 7.03
N GLU A 109 -10.04 -14.89 7.03
CA GLU A 109 -10.64 -13.63 6.59
C GLU A 109 -10.33 -12.49 7.57
N GLN A 110 -10.43 -12.78 8.87
CA GLN A 110 -10.06 -11.83 9.91
C GLN A 110 -8.58 -11.44 9.82
N ALA A 111 -7.69 -12.41 9.58
CA ALA A 111 -6.26 -12.14 9.41
C ALA A 111 -5.99 -11.25 8.19
N ARG A 112 -6.72 -11.46 7.08
CA ARG A 112 -6.64 -10.61 5.89
C ARG A 112 -7.16 -9.20 6.14
N ILE A 113 -8.26 -9.04 6.87
CA ILE A 113 -8.82 -7.73 7.25
C ILE A 113 -7.81 -6.88 8.03
N GLU A 114 -7.07 -7.50 8.95
CA GLU A 114 -6.02 -6.82 9.73
C GLU A 114 -4.89 -6.34 8.82
N TRP A 115 -4.50 -7.16 7.85
CA TRP A 115 -3.50 -6.79 6.84
C TRP A 115 -3.95 -5.62 5.97
N LEU A 116 -5.16 -5.72 5.41
CA LEU A 116 -5.75 -4.67 4.60
C LEU A 116 -5.82 -3.35 5.38
N THR A 117 -6.20 -3.40 6.65
CA THR A 117 -6.23 -2.22 7.53
C THR A 117 -4.85 -1.59 7.67
N THR A 118 -3.83 -2.40 7.92
CA THR A 118 -2.42 -1.97 8.01
C THR A 118 -1.95 -1.32 6.70
N LEU A 119 -2.22 -1.95 5.55
CA LEU A 119 -1.86 -1.42 4.24
C LEU A 119 -2.57 -0.09 3.95
N LYS A 120 -3.86 0.01 4.26
CA LYS A 120 -4.65 1.25 4.12
C LYS A 120 -4.02 2.40 4.92
N GLU A 121 -3.69 2.15 6.18
CA GLU A 121 -3.10 3.16 7.07
C GLU A 121 -1.75 3.65 6.55
N LYS A 122 -0.87 2.73 6.14
CA LYS A 122 0.43 3.09 5.56
C LYS A 122 0.29 3.84 4.23
N ALA A 123 -0.61 3.41 3.34
CA ALA A 123 -0.86 4.09 2.08
C ALA A 123 -1.42 5.50 2.29
N LEU A 124 -2.33 5.67 3.26
CA LEU A 124 -2.86 6.98 3.63
C LEU A 124 -1.78 7.88 4.22
N ALA A 125 -0.93 7.36 5.13
CA ALA A 125 0.18 8.10 5.70
C ALA A 125 1.15 8.60 4.62
N VAL A 126 1.47 7.75 3.62
CA VAL A 126 2.30 8.14 2.47
C VAL A 126 1.63 9.26 1.67
N LEU A 127 0.34 9.15 1.37
CA LEU A 127 -0.40 10.20 0.65
C LEU A 127 -0.40 11.54 1.42
N GLU A 128 -0.62 11.50 2.73
CA GLU A 128 -0.62 12.70 3.58
C GLU A 128 0.78 13.32 3.67
N ASN A 129 1.83 12.52 3.78
CA ASN A 129 3.22 12.99 3.70
C ASN A 129 3.53 13.64 2.34
N ALA A 130 2.99 13.06 1.27
CA ALA A 130 3.05 13.63 -0.07
C ALA A 130 2.36 15.01 -0.14
N ILE A 131 1.17 15.12 0.47
CA ILE A 131 0.41 16.37 0.55
C ILE A 131 1.16 17.44 1.34
N THR A 132 1.83 17.10 2.44
CA THR A 132 2.53 18.06 3.31
C THR A 132 3.80 18.62 2.66
N ARG A 133 4.53 17.80 1.88
CA ARG A 133 5.74 18.18 1.14
C ARG A 133 5.50 19.21 0.02
N LEU A 134 4.26 19.41 -0.42
CA LEU A 134 3.92 20.43 -1.41
C LEU A 134 4.08 21.87 -0.86
N PRO A 135 4.61 22.82 -1.65
CA PRO A 135 4.72 24.23 -1.26
C PRO A 135 3.39 24.84 -0.73
N LYS A 136 3.46 25.69 0.31
CA LYS A 136 2.29 26.18 1.08
C LYS A 136 1.40 27.23 0.42
N ARG A 137 1.86 27.90 -0.64
CA ARG A 137 1.13 29.04 -1.23
C ARG A 137 0.19 28.51 -2.32
N GLN A 138 -1.12 28.80 -2.23
CA GLN A 138 -2.19 28.77 -3.27
C GLN A 138 -3.45 27.97 -2.87
N SER A 139 -4.62 28.61 -2.96
CA SER A 139 -5.98 28.06 -2.75
C SER A 139 -6.33 26.89 -3.68
N ARG A 140 -5.64 26.73 -4.81
CA ARG A 140 -5.75 25.55 -5.69
C ARG A 140 -5.19 24.26 -5.07
N ARG A 141 -4.34 24.35 -4.03
CA ARG A 141 -3.83 23.20 -3.27
C ARG A 141 -4.96 22.48 -2.53
N TYR A 142 -5.90 23.21 -1.93
CA TYR A 142 -7.02 22.59 -1.21
C TYR A 142 -7.87 21.71 -2.13
N ARG A 143 -8.17 22.19 -3.34
CA ARG A 143 -8.89 21.40 -4.35
C ARG A 143 -8.12 20.15 -4.78
N ALA A 144 -6.81 20.26 -5.01
CA ALA A 144 -5.98 19.11 -5.37
C ALA A 144 -5.90 18.07 -4.23
N GLN A 145 -5.79 18.51 -2.98
CA GLN A 145 -5.82 17.63 -1.81
C GLN A 145 -7.16 16.89 -1.67
N VAL A 146 -8.28 17.63 -1.72
CA VAL A 146 -9.62 17.04 -1.62
C VAL A 146 -9.85 16.05 -2.76
N LYS A 147 -9.44 16.39 -3.99
CA LYS A 147 -9.52 15.49 -5.15
C LYS A 147 -8.66 14.24 -4.96
N ALA A 148 -7.43 14.37 -4.47
CA ALA A 148 -6.53 13.24 -4.23
C ALA A 148 -7.06 12.30 -3.15
N ARG A 149 -7.53 12.84 -2.02
CA ARG A 149 -8.18 12.06 -0.94
C ARG A 149 -9.46 11.38 -1.43
N GLY A 150 -10.30 12.11 -2.16
CA GLY A 150 -11.52 11.56 -2.75
C GLY A 150 -11.22 10.40 -3.70
N LEU A 151 -10.21 10.54 -4.55
CA LEU A 151 -9.78 9.47 -5.46
C LEU A 151 -9.17 8.29 -4.70
N PHE A 152 -8.40 8.54 -3.64
CA PHE A 152 -7.83 7.51 -2.77
C PHE A 152 -8.95 6.66 -2.15
N PHE A 153 -9.87 7.26 -1.40
CA PHE A 153 -10.95 6.51 -0.74
C PHE A 153 -11.92 5.90 -1.75
N GLY A 154 -12.26 6.62 -2.82
CA GLY A 154 -13.12 6.09 -3.88
C GLY A 154 -12.52 4.86 -4.56
N SER A 155 -11.22 4.88 -4.84
CA SER A 155 -10.52 3.72 -5.43
C SER A 155 -10.35 2.60 -4.42
N LEU A 156 -10.03 2.91 -3.16
CA LEU A 156 -9.89 1.93 -2.08
C LEU A 156 -11.19 1.12 -1.92
N TYR A 157 -12.33 1.80 -1.73
CA TYR A 157 -13.62 1.14 -1.54
C TYR A 157 -14.14 0.45 -2.81
N LYS A 158 -13.65 0.82 -3.99
CA LYS A 158 -13.95 0.11 -5.23
C LYS A 158 -13.16 -1.19 -5.36
N GLN A 159 -11.90 -1.17 -4.95
CA GLN A 159 -10.98 -2.31 -5.08
C GLN A 159 -11.09 -3.32 -3.93
N PHE A 160 -11.54 -2.84 -2.76
CA PHE A 160 -11.64 -3.58 -1.51
C PHE A 160 -13.00 -3.31 -0.85
N PRO A 161 -14.06 -4.04 -1.27
CA PRO A 161 -15.39 -3.94 -0.67
C PRO A 161 -15.43 -4.21 0.83
N GLU A 162 -14.48 -4.99 1.35
CA GLU A 162 -14.35 -5.38 2.76
C GLU A 162 -14.29 -4.14 3.69
N PHE A 163 -13.72 -3.03 3.22
CA PHE A 163 -13.70 -1.78 3.98
C PHE A 163 -15.05 -1.06 4.04
N LYS A 164 -15.96 -1.32 3.10
CA LYS A 164 -17.33 -0.78 3.18
C LYS A 164 -18.10 -1.51 4.26
N GLU A 165 -17.99 -2.84 4.30
CA GLU A 165 -18.71 -3.70 5.25
C GLU A 165 -18.32 -3.37 6.70
N GLN A 166 -17.03 -3.16 6.98
CA GLN A 166 -16.56 -2.70 8.30
C GLN A 166 -17.09 -1.31 8.69
N ARG A 167 -17.33 -0.41 7.72
CA ARG A 167 -17.88 0.92 8.00
C ARG A 167 -19.35 0.84 8.41
N TYR A 168 -20.12 -0.06 7.81
CA TYR A 168 -21.53 -0.28 8.16
C TYR A 168 -21.67 -1.06 9.47
N ALA A 169 -20.77 -1.99 9.78
CA ALA A 169 -20.77 -2.72 11.04
C ALA A 169 -20.47 -1.83 12.27
N LYS A 170 -19.75 -0.70 12.09
CA LYS A 170 -19.39 0.23 13.17
C LYS A 170 -20.39 1.39 13.39
N GLN A 171 -21.49 1.46 12.63
CA GLN A 171 -22.59 2.39 12.91
C GLN A 171 -23.71 1.65 13.64
N PRO A 172 -23.80 1.71 14.99
CA PRO A 172 -25.04 1.34 15.65
C PRO A 172 -26.13 2.34 15.22
N ALA A 173 -27.33 1.80 14.98
CA ALA A 173 -28.55 2.58 14.73
C ALA A 173 -28.87 3.53 15.88
#